data_AF-A0A6J3IHK2-F1
#
_entry.id   AF-A0A6J3IHK2-F1
#
_cell.length_a   1.000
_cell.length_b   1.000
_cell.length_c   1.000
_cell.angle_alpha   90.00
_cell.angle_beta   90.00
_cell.angle_gamma   90.00
#
_symmetry.space_group_name_H-M   'P 1'
#
loop_
_entity.id
_entity.type
_entity.pdbx_description
1 polymer ?
#
loop_
_entity_poly.entity_id
_entity_poly.type
_entity_poly.pdbx_seq_one_letter_code
_entity_poly.pdbx_strand_id
1 'polypeptide(L)'
;MADKILKEKRKLFIHSVGEGTINGLLDELLEKMVLNQEEMEKVKRENATVMDKARALVDSVIRKGAQACQIFITCICEEDSHLAGTLGLSEVQTHGN
;
A
#
# COMPACT_ATOMS: atom_id res chain seq x y z
N MET A 1 -0.13 12.35 -8.32
CA MET A 1 -0.38 12.89 -6.95
C MET A 1 -0.34 11.78 -5.91
N ALA A 2 -1.05 10.67 -6.11
CA ALA A 2 -1.02 9.51 -5.22
C ALA A 2 0.41 8.98 -4.97
N ASP A 3 1.26 8.95 -5.99
CA ASP A 3 2.67 8.55 -5.92
C ASP A 3 3.50 9.41 -4.94
N LYS A 4 3.23 10.72 -4.91
CA LYS A 4 3.95 11.67 -4.06
C LYS A 4 3.48 11.57 -2.61
N ILE A 5 2.17 11.43 -2.41
CA ILE A 5 1.57 11.19 -1.09
C ILE A 5 2.09 9.88 -0.51
N LEU A 6 2.11 8.79 -1.28
CA LEU A 6 2.69 7.52 -0.84
C LEU A 6 4.16 7.65 -0.45
N LYS A 7 4.97 8.38 -1.23
CA LYS A 7 6.39 8.61 -0.88
C LYS A 7 6.55 9.31 0.47
N GLU A 8 5.76 10.35 0.73
CA GLU A 8 5.81 11.08 2.00
C GLU A 8 5.26 10.24 3.16
N LYS A 9 4.15 9.54 2.92
CA LYS A 9 3.46 8.74 3.93
C LYS A 9 4.07 7.36 4.13
N ARG A 10 5.04 6.92 3.30
CA ARG A 10 5.65 5.58 3.44
C ARG A 10 6.26 5.35 4.81
N LYS A 11 6.89 6.37 5.41
CA LYS A 11 7.50 6.24 6.74
C LYS A 11 6.45 5.99 7.82
N LEU A 12 5.33 6.70 7.75
CA LEU A 12 4.18 6.50 8.64
C LEU A 12 3.53 5.14 8.39
N PHE A 13 3.35 4.77 7.12
CA PHE A 13 2.79 3.49 6.72
C PHE A 13 3.60 2.34 7.30
N ILE A 14 4.91 2.34 7.09
CA ILE A 14 5.84 1.32 7.61
C ILE A 14 5.76 1.17 9.13
N HIS A 15 5.47 2.25 9.87
CA HIS A 15 5.42 2.23 11.33
C HIS A 15 4.03 1.87 11.89
N SER A 16 2.96 2.20 11.16
CA SER A 16 1.58 1.94 11.57
C SER A 16 0.98 0.65 11.00
N VAL A 17 1.49 0.13 9.87
CA VAL A 17 0.95 -1.06 9.22
C VAL A 17 1.39 -2.34 9.95
N GLY A 18 0.44 -3.23 10.18
CA GLY A 18 0.68 -4.57 10.73
C GLY A 18 0.96 -5.62 9.66
N GLU A 19 1.48 -6.78 10.07
CA GLU A 19 1.72 -7.90 9.14
C GLU A 19 0.43 -8.38 8.46
N GLY A 20 -0.68 -8.39 9.21
CA GLY A 20 -2.00 -8.79 8.69
C GLY A 20 -2.43 -7.90 7.52
N THR A 21 -2.40 -6.57 7.73
CA THR A 21 -2.74 -5.58 6.70
C THR A 21 -1.78 -5.64 5.52
N ILE A 22 -0.49 -5.91 5.72
CA ILE A 22 0.45 -6.09 4.59
C ILE A 22 0.05 -7.30 3.74
N ASN A 23 -0.28 -8.43 4.37
CA ASN A 23 -0.66 -9.63 3.61
C ASN A 23 -1.97 -9.41 2.84
N GLY A 24 -3.00 -8.81 3.46
CA GLY A 24 -4.24 -8.45 2.79
C GLY A 24 -4.01 -7.53 1.59
N LEU A 25 -3.26 -6.44 1.80
CA LEU A 25 -2.86 -5.54 0.72
C LEU A 25 -2.06 -6.23 -0.39
N LEU A 26 -1.16 -7.17 -0.07
CA LEU A 26 -0.43 -7.94 -1.09
C LEU A 26 -1.35 -8.81 -1.93
N ASP A 27 -2.28 -9.53 -1.28
CA ASP A 27 -3.24 -10.40 -1.94
C ASP A 27 -4.18 -9.57 -2.84
N GLU A 28 -4.64 -8.42 -2.37
CA GLU A 28 -5.53 -7.56 -3.16
C GLU A 28 -4.79 -6.87 -4.32
N LEU A 29 -3.55 -6.44 -4.12
CA LEU A 29 -2.71 -5.95 -5.22
C LEU A 29 -2.39 -7.04 -6.25
N LEU A 30 -2.27 -8.29 -5.84
CA LEU A 30 -2.11 -9.42 -6.75
C LEU A 30 -3.41 -9.66 -7.54
N GLU A 31 -4.57 -9.65 -6.87
CA GLU A 31 -5.88 -9.84 -7.49
C GLU A 31 -6.18 -8.75 -8.53
N LYS A 32 -5.86 -7.49 -8.20
CA LYS A 32 -5.99 -6.36 -9.12
C LYS A 32 -4.92 -6.35 -10.23
N MET A 33 -4.08 -7.39 -10.31
CA MET A 33 -2.91 -7.52 -11.21
C MET A 33 -1.95 -6.32 -11.15
N VAL A 34 -1.94 -5.63 -10.01
CA VAL A 34 -1.00 -4.54 -9.74
C VAL A 34 0.38 -5.13 -9.44
N LEU A 35 0.46 -6.26 -8.74
CA LEU A 35 1.69 -7.02 -8.54
C LEU A 35 1.57 -8.40 -9.23
N ASN A 36 2.69 -8.96 -9.65
CA ASN A 36 2.71 -10.35 -10.12
C ASN A 36 3.05 -11.28 -8.94
N GLN A 37 2.71 -12.56 -9.07
CA GLN A 37 3.02 -13.58 -8.06
C GLN A 37 4.52 -13.59 -7.71
N GLU A 38 5.38 -13.42 -8.72
CA GLU A 38 6.84 -13.38 -8.53
C GLU A 38 7.28 -12.16 -7.70
N GLU A 39 6.74 -10.97 -7.98
CA GLU A 39 7.04 -9.74 -7.22
C GLU A 39 6.54 -9.85 -5.77
N MET A 40 5.33 -10.40 -5.57
CA MET A 40 4.77 -10.63 -4.24
C MET A 40 5.64 -11.59 -3.44
N GLU A 41 6.03 -12.72 -4.03
CA GLU A 41 6.91 -13.70 -3.40
C GLU A 41 8.26 -13.08 -3.05
N LYS A 42 8.81 -12.24 -3.93
CA LYS A 42 10.03 -11.50 -3.68
C LYS A 42 9.90 -10.57 -2.49
N VAL A 43 8.81 -9.80 -2.41
CA VAL A 43 8.51 -8.92 -1.27
C VAL A 43 8.30 -9.73 0.01
N LYS A 44 7.63 -10.88 -0.04
CA LYS A 44 7.44 -11.74 1.14
C LYS A 44 8.75 -12.37 1.63
N ARG A 45 9.63 -12.74 0.70
CA ARG A 45 10.85 -13.54 0.96
C ARG A 45 12.08 -12.69 1.24
N GLU A 46 12.25 -11.54 0.59
CA GLU A 46 13.39 -10.64 0.81
C GLU A 46 13.25 -9.82 2.10
N ASN A 47 12.02 -9.60 2.58
CA ASN A 47 11.78 -8.74 3.73
C ASN A 47 11.53 -9.56 5.00
N ALA A 48 12.55 -9.60 5.87
CA ALA A 48 12.50 -10.33 7.13
C ALA A 48 11.55 -9.70 8.17
N THR A 49 11.29 -8.39 8.07
CA THR A 49 10.42 -7.66 9.00
C THR A 49 9.20 -7.06 8.31
N VAL A 50 8.14 -6.83 9.08
CA VAL A 50 6.91 -6.12 8.66
C VAL A 50 7.26 -4.75 8.05
N MET A 51 8.23 -4.05 8.65
CA MET A 51 8.66 -2.74 8.18
C MET A 51 9.33 -2.79 6.81
N ASP A 52 10.19 -3.78 6.57
CA ASP A 52 10.85 -3.98 5.28
C ASP A 52 9.83 -4.37 4.20
N LYS A 53 8.87 -5.25 4.54
CA LYS A 53 7.78 -5.66 3.64
C LYS A 53 6.98 -4.44 3.18
N ALA A 54 6.53 -3.63 4.14
CA ALA A 54 5.79 -2.40 3.85
C ALA A 54 6.57 -1.45 2.95
N ARG A 55 7.88 -1.31 3.20
CA ARG A 55 8.76 -0.46 2.40
C ARG A 55 8.86 -0.94 0.95
N ALA A 56 9.14 -2.22 0.76
CA ALA A 56 9.28 -2.81 -0.57
C ALA A 56 7.96 -2.78 -1.34
N LEU A 57 6.84 -3.03 -0.66
CA LEU A 57 5.50 -2.99 -1.23
C LEU A 57 5.16 -1.58 -1.73
N VAL A 58 5.38 -0.55 -0.90
CA VAL A 58 5.18 0.85 -1.32
C VAL A 58 6.10 1.22 -2.48
N ASP A 59 7.36 0.79 -2.45
CA ASP A 59 8.32 1.07 -3.54
C ASP A 59 7.87 0.42 -4.87
N SER A 60 7.43 -0.84 -4.84
CA SER A 60 6.88 -1.53 -6.01
C SER A 60 5.62 -0.87 -6.55
N VAL A 61 4.71 -0.45 -5.68
CA VAL A 61 3.47 0.27 -6.06
C VAL A 61 3.81 1.62 -6.73
N ILE A 62 4.74 2.39 -6.16
CA ILE A 62 5.21 3.65 -6.75
C ILE A 62 5.87 3.41 -8.11
N ARG A 63 6.66 2.33 -8.24
CA ARG A 63 7.38 1.98 -9.47
C ARG A 63 6.44 1.53 -10.59
N LYS A 64 5.32 0.88 -10.24
CA LYS A 64 4.24 0.51 -11.17
C LYS A 64 3.50 1.73 -11.72
N GLY A 65 3.36 2.79 -10.91
CA GLY A 65 2.83 4.08 -11.34
C GLY A 65 1.55 4.50 -10.60
N ALA A 66 0.98 5.62 -11.03
CA ALA A 66 -0.11 6.27 -10.31
C ALA A 66 -1.38 5.40 -10.16
N GLN A 67 -1.67 4.52 -11.12
CA GLN A 67 -2.82 3.61 -11.06
C GLN A 67 -2.68 2.59 -9.92
N ALA A 68 -1.48 2.03 -9.74
CA ALA A 68 -1.16 1.14 -8.64
C ALA A 68 -1.29 1.85 -7.29
N CYS A 69 -0.74 3.07 -7.19
CA CYS A 69 -0.88 3.90 -6.00
C CYS A 69 -2.32 4.17 -5.63
N GLN A 70 -3.19 4.41 -6.62
CA GLN A 70 -4.60 4.70 -6.38
C GLN A 70 -5.35 3.46 -5.86
N ILE A 71 -5.13 2.29 -6.48
CA ILE A 71 -5.69 1.02 -6.00
C ILE A 71 -5.23 0.74 -4.57
N PHE A 72 -3.93 0.92 -4.30
CA PHE A 72 -3.38 0.69 -2.97
C PHE A 72 -4.01 1.59 -1.89
N ILE A 73 -4.24 2.87 -2.20
CA ILE A 73 -4.92 3.79 -1.29
C ILE A 73 -6.35 3.33 -1.02
N THR A 74 -7.07 2.89 -2.06
CA THR A 74 -8.42 2.37 -1.93
C THR A 74 -8.45 1.12 -1.04
N CYS A 75 -7.58 0.13 -1.28
CA CYS A 75 -7.49 -1.06 -0.44
C CYS A 75 -7.18 -0.71 1.02
N ILE A 76 -6.25 0.22 1.28
CA ILE A 76 -5.99 0.66 2.66
C ILE A 76 -7.25 1.26 3.28
N CYS A 77 -8.02 2.04 2.53
CA CYS A 77 -9.23 2.66 3.05
C CYS A 77 -10.33 1.64 3.38
N GLU A 78 -10.47 0.59 2.57
CA GLU A 78 -11.43 -0.50 2.75
C GLU A 78 -11.01 -1.48 3.85
N GLU A 79 -9.73 -1.87 3.87
CA GLU A 79 -9.18 -2.87 4.79
C GLU A 79 -8.84 -2.27 6.16
N ASP A 80 -8.35 -1.03 6.20
CA ASP A 80 -7.90 -0.36 7.42
C ASP A 80 -8.13 1.16 7.38
N SER A 81 -9.37 1.55 7.68
CA SER A 81 -9.78 2.97 7.71
C SER A 81 -8.99 3.78 8.77
N HIS A 82 -8.50 3.15 9.83
CA HIS A 82 -7.65 3.78 10.84
C HIS A 82 -6.27 4.13 10.28
N LEU A 83 -5.68 3.20 9.53
CA LEU A 83 -4.43 3.40 8.82
C LEU A 83 -4.60 4.46 7.72
N ALA A 84 -5.70 4.43 6.97
CA ALA A 84 -6.03 5.45 5.99
C ALA A 84 -6.13 6.86 6.60
N GLY A 85 -6.78 6.98 7.77
CA GLY A 85 -6.85 8.22 8.53
C GLY A 85 -5.48 8.69 9.02
N THR A 86 -4.68 7.77 9.57
CA THR A 86 -3.30 8.05 10.04
C THR A 86 -2.40 8.55 8.92
N LEU A 87 -2.59 8.01 7.72
CA LEU A 87 -1.84 8.40 6.53
C LEU A 87 -2.42 9.65 5.86
N GLY A 88 -3.58 10.15 6.29
CA GLY A 88 -4.27 11.26 5.62
C GLY A 88 -4.70 10.90 4.20
N LEU A 89 -4.97 9.62 3.94
CA LEU A 89 -5.46 9.11 2.67
C LEU A 89 -6.98 9.26 2.55
N SER A 90 -7.67 9.32 3.69
CA SER A 90 -9.13 9.45 3.78
C SER A 90 -9.66 10.77 3.19
N GLU A 91 -8.87 11.84 3.15
CA GLU A 91 -9.29 13.13 2.55
C GLU A 91 -9.32 13.13 1.01
N VAL A 92 -8.78 12.10 0.35
CA VAL A 92 -8.86 11.98 -1.12
C VAL A 92 -10.26 11.53 -1.56
N GLN A 93 -11.11 11.05 -0.64
CA GLN A 93 -12.50 10.66 -0.90
C GLN A 93 -13.51 11.74 -0.49
N THR A 94 -13.22 13.01 -0.77
CA THR A 94 -14.30 14.01 -0.85
C THR A 94 -14.30 14.61 -2.24
N HIS A 95 -15.14 14.08 -3.13
CA HIS A 95 -16.25 14.82 -3.74
C HIS A 95 -16.80 14.08 -4.98
N GLY A 96 -18.13 13.86 -5.03
CA GLY A 96 -18.80 13.45 -6.27
C GLY A 96 -20.23 12.91 -6.17
N ASN A 97 -21.12 13.63 -5.46
CA ASN A 97 -22.59 13.68 -5.59
C ASN A 97 -23.45 12.41 -5.38
#